data_AF-Q896D7-F1
#
_entry.id   AF-Q896D7-F1
#
_cell.length_a   1.000
_cell.length_b   1.000
_cell.length_c   1.000
_cell.angle_alpha   90.00
_cell.angle_beta   90.00
_cell.angle_gamma   90.00
#
_symmetry.space_group_name_H-M   'P 1'
#
loop_
_entity.id
_entity.type
_entity.pdbx_description
1 polymer ?
#
loop_
_entity_poly.entity_id
_entity_poly.type
_entity_poly.pdbx_seq_one_letter_code
_entity_poly.pdbx_strand_id
1 'polypeptide(L)'
;MSIMGLEIIEKLKKEKGFTSKQLSEKSGVPKGTLDKILNGTTKDPKLETLKSLSRVLGCTLDDFDDKTETEMENINFKKETTLLTNFNKLNDTGKSEAIKRVEELAQIDKYTHEEKDHLMPIAAHDKEGNFSKEDMEHDLNLMKDDELWK
;
A
#
# COMPACT_ATOMS: atom_id res chain seq x y z
N MET A 1 7.64 -14.42 6.92
CA MET A 1 8.57 -13.79 7.88
C MET A 1 9.70 -13.16 7.07
N SER A 2 9.58 -11.88 6.75
CA SER A 2 10.69 -11.03 6.32
C SER A 2 10.30 -9.60 6.63
N ILE A 3 10.58 -9.21 7.86
CA ILE A 3 10.90 -7.83 8.17
C ILE A 3 12.40 -7.79 7.87
N MET A 4 12.77 -7.25 6.72
CA MET A 4 14.17 -7.10 6.29
C MET A 4 14.47 -5.61 6.18
N GLY A 5 14.48 -4.91 7.31
CA GLY A 5 14.97 -3.54 7.39
C GLY A 5 16.47 -3.57 7.66
N LEU A 6 16.86 -3.15 8.86
CA LEU A 6 18.26 -3.08 9.26
C LEU A 6 18.96 -4.45 9.37
N GLU A 7 18.22 -5.55 9.43
CA GLU A 7 18.75 -6.92 9.42
C GLU A 7 19.57 -7.23 8.16
N ILE A 8 19.28 -6.54 7.05
CA ILE A 8 20.02 -6.72 5.80
C ILE A 8 21.50 -6.32 5.94
N ILE A 9 21.82 -5.41 6.88
CA ILE A 9 23.19 -4.96 7.13
C ILE A 9 24.04 -6.15 7.60
N GLU A 10 23.50 -7.00 8.48
CA GLU A 10 24.21 -8.19 8.97
C GLU A 10 24.44 -9.21 7.84
N LYS A 11 23.43 -9.38 6.97
CA LYS A 11 23.50 -10.27 5.81
C LYS A 11 24.56 -9.81 4.81
N LEU A 12 24.50 -8.56 4.35
CA LEU A 12 25.44 -7.99 3.38
C LEU A 12 26.88 -7.95 3.93
N LYS A 13 27.04 -7.67 5.23
CA LYS A 13 28.34 -7.73 5.92
C LYS A 13 28.95 -9.13 5.80
N LYS A 14 28.17 -10.19 6.03
CA LYS A 14 28.63 -11.59 5.92
C LYS A 14 28.94 -11.97 4.48
N GLU A 15 28.09 -11.59 3.53
CA GLU A 15 28.29 -11.85 2.10
C GLU A 15 29.59 -11.23 1.56
N LYS A 16 29.94 -10.02 2.04
CA LYS A 16 31.22 -9.37 1.71
C LYS A 16 32.41 -9.85 2.53
N GLY A 17 32.21 -10.76 3.49
CA GLY A 17 33.27 -11.26 4.37
C GLY A 17 33.86 -10.20 5.30
N PHE A 18 33.09 -9.16 5.65
CA PHE A 18 33.56 -8.13 6.57
C PHE A 18 33.33 -8.51 8.03
N THR A 19 34.31 -8.24 8.87
CA THR A 19 34.09 -8.18 10.32
C THR A 19 33.42 -6.85 10.71
N SER A 20 32.74 -6.79 11.87
CA SER A 20 32.16 -5.52 12.36
C SER A 20 33.21 -4.42 12.53
N LYS A 21 34.46 -4.80 12.86
CA LYS A 21 35.59 -3.86 12.93
C LYS A 21 35.94 -3.30 11.55
N GLN A 22 36.08 -4.15 10.54
CA GLN A 22 36.38 -3.70 9.17
C GLN A 22 35.25 -2.88 8.56
N LEU A 23 33.99 -3.23 8.82
CA LEU A 23 32.85 -2.44 8.36
C LEU A 23 32.84 -1.07 9.04
N SER A 24 33.13 -0.99 10.34
CA SER A 24 33.29 0.27 11.07
C SER A 24 34.40 1.15 10.48
N GLU A 25 35.58 0.58 10.23
CA GLU A 25 36.72 1.30 9.64
C GLU A 25 36.42 1.80 8.22
N LYS A 26 35.77 0.98 7.39
CA LYS A 26 35.45 1.33 5.99
C LYS A 26 34.31 2.35 5.88
N SER A 27 33.31 2.26 6.75
CA SER A 27 32.14 3.15 6.72
C SER A 27 32.34 4.44 7.51
N GLY A 28 33.34 4.51 8.39
CA GLY A 28 33.50 5.61 9.34
C GLY A 28 32.45 5.64 10.45
N VAL A 29 31.57 4.62 10.51
CA VAL A 29 30.58 4.47 11.58
C VAL A 29 31.25 3.83 12.79
N PRO A 30 31.16 4.40 14.01
CA PRO A 30 31.77 3.81 15.19
C PRO A 30 31.25 2.40 15.46
N LYS A 31 32.13 1.46 15.82
CA LYS A 31 31.78 0.06 16.08
C LYS A 31 30.64 -0.07 17.10
N GLY A 32 30.65 0.72 18.17
CA GLY A 32 29.57 0.70 19.16
C GLY A 32 28.21 1.14 18.60
N THR A 33 28.19 2.05 17.63
CA THR A 33 26.97 2.43 16.90
C THR A 33 26.53 1.31 15.99
N LEU A 34 27.46 0.71 15.24
CA LEU A 34 27.18 -0.42 14.36
C LEU A 34 26.60 -1.61 15.15
N ASP A 35 27.22 -1.98 16.28
CA ASP A 35 26.76 -3.09 17.12
C ASP A 35 25.35 -2.83 17.66
N LYS A 36 25.01 -1.58 18.02
CA LYS A 36 23.65 -1.18 18.43
C LYS A 36 22.62 -1.25 17.30
N ILE A 37 23.04 -1.05 16.06
CA ILE A 37 22.15 -1.19 14.89
C ILE A 37 21.92 -2.68 14.63
N LEU A 38 23.00 -3.46 14.56
CA LEU A 38 22.95 -4.90 14.25
C LEU A 38 22.19 -5.73 15.29
N ASN A 39 22.20 -5.31 16.55
CA ASN A 39 21.46 -5.98 17.61
C ASN A 39 20.04 -5.42 17.83
N GLY A 40 19.59 -4.48 16.98
CA GLY A 40 18.25 -3.89 17.04
C GLY A 40 18.02 -2.87 18.16
N THR A 41 19.06 -2.46 18.90
CA THR A 41 18.95 -1.40 19.91
C THR A 41 18.62 -0.04 19.27
N THR A 42 19.22 0.25 18.11
CA THR A 42 18.97 1.46 17.32
C THR A 42 18.09 1.09 16.13
N LYS A 43 16.79 1.37 16.25
CA LYS A 43 15.80 1.12 15.19
C LYS A 43 15.72 2.23 14.14
N ASP A 44 16.18 3.43 14.49
CA ASP A 44 16.16 4.59 13.60
C ASP A 44 17.55 5.26 13.55
N PRO A 45 18.50 4.68 12.79
CA PRO A 45 19.84 5.25 12.64
C PRO A 45 19.78 6.51 11.78
N LYS A 46 20.60 7.51 12.11
CA LYS A 46 20.70 8.74 11.29
C LYS A 46 20.97 8.41 9.81
N LEU A 47 20.36 9.18 8.91
CA LEU A 47 20.51 9.03 7.45
C LEU A 47 21.98 8.98 6.99
N GLU A 48 22.86 9.81 7.56
CA GLU A 48 24.29 9.80 7.20
C GLU A 48 25.00 8.49 7.57
N THR A 49 24.55 7.81 8.63
CA THR A 49 25.03 6.47 9.00
C THR A 49 24.62 5.45 7.95
N LEU A 50 23.34 5.48 7.53
CA LEU A 50 22.82 4.57 6.50
C LEU A 50 23.49 4.83 5.14
N LYS A 51 23.70 6.09 4.73
CA LYS A 51 24.45 6.43 3.51
C LYS A 51 25.87 5.89 3.53
N SER A 52 26.54 6.00 4.67
CA SER A 52 27.91 5.49 4.81
C SER A 52 27.97 3.97 4.72
N LEU A 53 27.01 3.27 5.34
CA LEU A 53 26.92 1.81 5.27
C LEU A 53 26.55 1.32 3.87
N SER A 54 25.54 1.90 3.23
CA SER A 54 25.10 1.53 1.87
C SER A 54 26.22 1.65 0.83
N ARG A 55 27.03 2.72 0.88
CA ARG A 55 28.20 2.88 -0.01
C ARG A 55 29.22 1.75 0.13
N VAL A 56 29.48 1.29 1.35
CA VAL A 56 30.45 0.21 1.61
C VAL A 56 29.85 -1.17 1.30
N LEU A 57 28.56 -1.35 1.60
CA LEU A 57 27.82 -2.58 1.37
C LEU A 57 27.34 -2.73 -0.09
N GLY A 58 27.45 -1.69 -0.91
CA GLY A 58 27.05 -1.73 -2.31
C GLY A 58 25.55 -1.93 -2.50
N CYS A 59 24.73 -1.40 -1.59
CA CYS A 59 23.27 -1.42 -1.64
C CYS A 59 22.73 0.01 -1.69
N THR A 60 21.42 0.15 -1.80
CA THR A 60 20.69 1.41 -1.74
C THR A 60 20.17 1.67 -0.33
N LEU A 61 19.64 2.87 -0.08
CA LEU A 61 18.96 3.17 1.18
C LEU A 61 17.60 2.46 1.30
N ASP A 62 16.94 2.22 0.16
CA ASP A 62 15.67 1.49 0.06
C ASP A 62 15.79 0.05 0.58
N ASP A 63 17.00 -0.53 0.46
CA ASP A 63 17.28 -1.86 0.97
C ASP A 63 17.25 -1.94 2.50
N PHE A 64 17.36 -0.82 3.21
CA PHE A 64 17.26 -0.76 4.68
C PHE A 64 15.85 -0.50 5.19
N ASP A 65 14.91 -0.23 4.29
CA ASP A 65 13.54 0.06 4.66
C ASP A 65 12.80 -1.25 4.95
N ASP A 66 11.94 -1.20 5.96
CA ASP A 66 11.03 -2.31 6.24
C ASP A 66 10.02 -2.31 5.11
N LYS A 67 10.29 -3.06 4.03
CA LYS A 67 9.32 -3.25 2.95
C LYS A 67 8.10 -3.95 3.54
N THR A 68 7.13 -3.17 3.98
CA THR A 68 5.76 -3.60 4.19
C THR A 68 5.16 -3.75 2.81
N GLU A 69 5.67 -4.70 2.03
CA GLU A 69 5.00 -5.10 0.81
C GLU A 69 3.72 -5.81 1.22
N THR A 70 2.65 -5.05 1.44
CA THR A 70 1.33 -5.66 1.55
C THR A 70 0.99 -6.23 0.18
N GLU A 71 0.43 -7.44 0.17
CA GLU A 71 0.08 -8.13 -1.09
C GLU A 71 -0.83 -7.24 -1.99
N MET A 72 -1.63 -6.37 -1.37
CA MET A 72 -2.47 -5.37 -2.05
C MET A 72 -1.67 -4.26 -2.75
N GLU A 73 -0.66 -3.66 -2.09
CA GLU A 73 0.23 -2.68 -2.72
C GLU A 73 0.97 -3.29 -3.92
N ASN A 74 1.42 -4.54 -3.76
CA ASN A 74 2.03 -5.31 -4.84
C ASN A 74 1.08 -5.58 -6.02
N ILE A 75 -0.21 -5.82 -5.77
CA ILE A 75 -1.21 -6.01 -6.82
C ILE A 75 -1.51 -4.70 -7.55
N ASN A 76 -1.70 -3.60 -6.83
CA ASN A 76 -1.97 -2.29 -7.43
C ASN A 76 -0.78 -1.82 -8.26
N PHE A 77 0.44 -1.93 -7.73
CA PHE A 77 1.66 -1.61 -8.45
C PHE A 77 1.79 -2.40 -9.77
N LYS A 78 1.45 -3.69 -9.76
CA LYS A 78 1.45 -4.52 -10.98
C LYS A 78 0.39 -4.07 -12.00
N LYS A 79 -0.81 -3.72 -11.54
CA LYS A 79 -1.89 -3.21 -12.41
C LYS A 79 -1.49 -1.88 -13.05
N GLU A 80 -0.97 -0.94 -12.27
CA GLU A 80 -0.49 0.36 -12.74
C GLU A 80 0.64 0.18 -13.78
N THR A 81 1.64 -0.64 -13.46
CA THR A 81 2.77 -0.91 -14.36
C THR A 81 2.29 -1.51 -15.68
N THR A 82 1.30 -2.41 -15.63
CA THR A 82 0.70 -3.02 -16.83
C THR A 82 -0.02 -1.99 -17.67
N LEU A 83 -0.82 -1.11 -17.05
CA LEU A 83 -1.54 -0.04 -17.73
C LEU A 83 -0.57 0.91 -18.45
N LEU A 84 0.45 1.40 -17.74
CA LEU A 84 1.50 2.28 -18.28
C LEU A 84 2.29 1.63 -19.41
N THR A 85 2.68 0.36 -19.24
CA THR A 85 3.43 -0.39 -20.26
C THR A 85 2.63 -0.52 -21.55
N ASN A 86 1.34 -0.82 -21.47
CA ASN A 86 0.48 -0.93 -22.64
C ASN A 86 0.20 0.43 -23.27
N PHE A 87 -0.06 1.45 -22.46
CA PHE A 87 -0.26 2.82 -22.93
C PHE A 87 0.94 3.34 -23.73
N ASN A 88 2.17 3.05 -23.29
CA ASN A 88 3.39 3.46 -23.97
C ASN A 88 3.61 2.78 -25.33
N LYS A 89 2.98 1.63 -25.58
CA LYS A 89 3.03 0.94 -26.90
C LYS A 89 2.07 1.55 -27.92
N LEU A 90 1.11 2.37 -27.48
CA LEU A 90 0.11 2.97 -28.36
C LEU A 90 0.67 4.21 -29.08
N ASN A 91 0.13 4.49 -30.26
CA ASN A 91 0.33 5.77 -30.96
C ASN A 91 -0.59 6.85 -30.38
N ASP A 92 -0.51 8.08 -30.89
CA ASP A 92 -1.27 9.22 -30.36
C ASP A 92 -2.78 8.98 -30.35
N THR A 93 -3.33 8.45 -31.44
CA THR A 93 -4.76 8.10 -31.53
C THR A 93 -5.15 7.06 -30.48
N GLY A 94 -4.36 5.99 -30.33
CA GLY A 94 -4.62 4.95 -29.35
C GLY A 94 -4.53 5.46 -27.91
N LYS A 95 -3.58 6.36 -27.62
CA LYS A 95 -3.46 6.99 -26.30
C LYS A 95 -4.66 7.86 -25.97
N SER A 96 -5.13 8.70 -26.90
CA SER A 96 -6.34 9.52 -26.72
C SER A 96 -7.57 8.66 -26.43
N GLU A 97 -7.73 7.56 -27.15
CA GLU A 97 -8.86 6.65 -26.95
C GLU A 97 -8.76 5.89 -25.61
N ALA A 98 -7.54 5.47 -25.23
CA ALA A 98 -7.31 4.82 -23.94
C ALA A 98 -7.64 5.75 -22.77
N ILE A 99 -7.24 7.02 -22.84
CA ILE A 99 -7.59 8.05 -21.84
C ILE A 99 -9.10 8.18 -21.74
N LYS A 100 -9.79 8.41 -22.87
CA LYS A 100 -11.24 8.56 -22.91
C LYS A 100 -11.96 7.38 -22.26
N ARG A 101 -11.54 6.15 -22.55
CA ARG A 101 -12.16 4.93 -21.99
C ARG A 101 -11.96 4.82 -20.48
N VAL A 102 -10.78 5.16 -19.97
CA VAL A 102 -10.51 5.16 -18.53
C VAL A 102 -11.33 6.26 -17.84
N GLU A 103 -11.44 7.45 -18.45
CA GLU A 103 -12.30 8.54 -17.97
C GLU A 103 -13.77 8.11 -17.90
N GLU A 104 -14.29 7.47 -18.95
CA GLU A 104 -15.65 6.93 -18.98
C GLU A 104 -15.90 5.92 -17.85
N LEU A 105 -14.97 4.99 -17.62
CA LEU A 105 -15.07 4.00 -16.54
C LEU A 105 -15.11 4.66 -15.15
N ALA A 106 -14.34 5.74 -14.96
CA ALA A 106 -14.30 6.48 -13.70
C ALA A 106 -15.58 7.29 -13.40
N GLN A 107 -16.53 7.36 -14.34
CA GLN A 107 -17.84 8.00 -14.12
C GLN A 107 -18.98 7.00 -13.90
N ILE A 108 -18.71 5.70 -13.97
CA ILE A 108 -19.73 4.67 -13.79
C ILE A 108 -19.70 4.19 -12.33
N ASP A 109 -20.82 4.35 -11.62
CA ASP A 109 -20.94 4.04 -10.18
C ASP A 109 -20.51 2.61 -9.85
N LYS A 110 -20.90 1.64 -10.70
CA LYS A 110 -20.51 0.22 -10.59
C LYS A 110 -18.99 0.01 -10.46
N TYR A 111 -18.18 0.88 -11.05
CA TYR A 111 -16.71 0.75 -11.06
C TYR A 111 -16.01 1.68 -10.07
N THR A 112 -16.76 2.50 -9.34
CA THR A 112 -16.22 3.52 -8.42
C THR A 112 -16.72 3.41 -6.99
N HIS A 113 -17.87 2.78 -6.78
CA HIS A 113 -18.46 2.54 -5.47
C HIS A 113 -18.42 1.05 -5.14
N GLU A 114 -17.98 0.71 -3.94
CA GLU A 114 -18.09 -0.67 -3.46
C GLU A 114 -19.57 -0.99 -3.18
N GLU A 115 -20.08 -2.07 -3.75
CA GLU A 115 -21.44 -2.55 -3.46
C GLU A 115 -21.53 -2.88 -1.96
N LYS A 116 -22.20 -2.00 -1.22
CA LYS A 116 -22.55 -2.25 0.16
C LYS A 116 -23.83 -3.08 0.17
N ASP A 117 -23.72 -4.32 0.64
CA ASP A 117 -24.79 -5.34 0.65
C ASP A 117 -26.14 -4.83 1.21
N HIS A 118 -26.10 -3.89 2.16
CA HIS A 118 -27.29 -3.30 2.79
C HIS A 118 -28.01 -2.21 1.96
N LEU A 119 -27.48 -1.82 0.81
CA LEU A 119 -28.12 -0.86 -0.12
C LEU A 119 -28.82 -1.55 -1.29
N MET A 120 -28.84 -2.89 -1.33
CA MET A 120 -29.63 -3.60 -2.33
C MET A 120 -31.13 -3.38 -2.06
N PRO A 121 -31.92 -2.94 -3.06
CA PRO A 121 -33.36 -2.83 -2.89
C PRO A 121 -33.96 -4.19 -2.58
N ILE A 122 -34.43 -4.39 -1.35
CA ILE A 122 -35.24 -5.56 -1.03
C ILE A 122 -36.60 -5.32 -1.70
N ALA A 123 -37.02 -6.25 -2.55
CA ALA A 123 -38.35 -6.18 -3.13
C ALA A 123 -39.39 -6.16 -2.00
N ALA A 124 -40.38 -5.27 -2.07
CA ALA A 124 -41.41 -5.08 -1.03
C ALA A 124 -42.23 -6.36 -0.69
N HIS A 125 -42.00 -7.45 -1.40
CA HIS A 125 -42.69 -8.73 -1.28
C HIS A 125 -41.80 -9.85 -0.72
N ASP A 126 -40.53 -9.57 -0.42
CA ASP A 126 -39.63 -10.54 0.19
C ASP A 126 -40.04 -10.77 1.66
N LYS A 127 -40.48 -11.99 1.96
CA LYS A 127 -41.01 -12.37 3.29
C LYS A 127 -39.92 -12.78 4.27
N GLU A 128 -38.67 -12.92 3.82
CA GLU A 128 -37.53 -13.33 4.65
C GLU A 128 -36.52 -12.20 4.90
N GLY A 129 -36.87 -10.95 4.57
CA GLY A 129 -35.99 -9.79 4.74
C GLY A 129 -35.57 -9.56 6.20
N ASN A 130 -34.25 -9.63 6.45
CA ASN A 130 -33.63 -9.20 7.71
C ASN A 130 -33.60 -7.67 7.78
N PHE A 131 -34.75 -7.03 8.00
CA PHE A 131 -34.81 -5.59 8.29
C PHE A 131 -34.41 -5.34 9.74
N SER A 132 -33.57 -4.33 9.99
CA SER A 132 -33.33 -3.88 11.36
C SER A 132 -34.57 -3.19 11.92
N LYS A 133 -34.68 -3.10 13.24
CA LYS A 133 -35.81 -2.38 13.87
C LYS A 133 -35.76 -0.89 13.53
N GLU A 134 -34.54 -0.38 13.40
CA GLU A 134 -34.24 1.00 13.07
C GLU A 134 -34.73 1.35 11.66
N ASP A 135 -34.52 0.46 10.67
CA ASP A 135 -35.00 0.66 9.30
C ASP A 135 -36.54 0.69 9.25
N MET A 136 -37.18 -0.23 9.96
CA MET A 136 -38.64 -0.30 10.03
C MET A 136 -39.24 0.92 10.71
N GLU A 137 -38.59 1.44 11.76
CA GLU A 137 -39.03 2.63 12.49
C GLU A 137 -38.84 3.91 11.67
N HIS A 138 -37.75 4.02 10.93
CA HIS A 138 -37.52 5.11 9.97
C HIS A 138 -38.63 5.15 8.91
N ASP A 139 -38.96 4.02 8.30
CA ASP A 139 -40.01 3.94 7.28
C ASP A 139 -41.40 4.25 7.86
N LEU A 140 -41.69 3.78 9.09
CA LEU A 140 -42.92 4.11 9.81
C LEU A 140 -43.02 5.60 10.15
N ASN A 141 -41.90 6.25 10.46
CA ASN A 141 -41.87 7.69 10.74
C ASN A 141 -42.10 8.49 9.46
N LEU A 142 -41.52 8.08 8.33
CA LEU A 142 -41.81 8.66 7.01
C LEU A 142 -43.29 8.52 6.63
N MET A 143 -43.90 7.37 6.91
CA MET A 143 -45.34 7.14 6.64
C MET A 143 -46.28 7.98 7.50
N LYS A 144 -45.81 8.46 8.66
CA LYS A 144 -46.61 9.23 9.63
C LYS A 144 -46.37 10.73 9.56
N ASP A 145 -45.40 11.17 8.75
CA ASP A 145 -45.14 12.60 8.56
C ASP A 145 -46.04 13.15 7.44
N ASP A 146 -47.22 13.61 7.83
CA ASP A 146 -48.20 14.19 6.90
C ASP A 146 -47.68 15.44 6.18
N GLU A 147 -46.64 16.14 6.67
CA GLU A 147 -46.04 17.28 5.96
C GLU A 147 -45.19 16.83 4.74
N LEU A 148 -44.69 15.60 4.77
CA LEU A 148 -43.90 15.00 3.69
C LEU A 148 -44.76 14.54 2.49
N TRP A 149 -46.07 14.34 2.70
CA TRP A 149 -47.02 13.82 1.68
C TRP A 149 -48.07 14.83 1.20
N LYS A 150 -47.96 16.10 1.61
CA LYS A 150 -48.84 17.20 1.18
C LYS A 150 -48.51 17.71 -0.22
#